data_AF-A0A3D4XUI9-F1
#
_entry.id   AF-A0A3D4XUI9-F1
#
_cell.length_a   1.000
_cell.length_b   1.000
_cell.length_c   1.000
_cell.angle_alpha   90.00
_cell.angle_beta   90.00
_cell.angle_gamma   90.00
#
_symmetry.space_group_name_H-M   'P 1'
#
loop_
_entity.id
_entity.type
_entity.pdbx_description
1 polymer ?
#
loop_
_entity_poly.entity_id
_entity_poly.type
_entity_poly.pdbx_seq_one_letter_code
_entity_poly.pdbx_strand_id
1 'polypeptide(L)'
;MKKALFIAFFLILTSSAQDKWITIFLHGGGAHPLYLNISDALKLLHDDTQDSIYVKTTELLREDPYFMKLQPQNRIGLHKAFPVDKKPLREYAGGEIFGQLFNDINNAVGLPPTELYAFGWTGLLSCKSRRKSAEILYKAIKDLYYKTKKQGDNPRFRIIAYSHGGNTALHMGEAARNNGYTPFKIDELILVSTPVHINTQFYLQNGLFKNVYLFYSKGDNIQSSDFVSSPTHSFAHHFFHKKHGPLPHTITQVQIRIFRTHIKIPQKDGTFHIMPKYEMVHPNHTEMFFFGWAPEWYRKYFPIKPLSVGLLIPFFLKTINEQHLNGKHIRMTLYPEKENMTIKIKDGEGKKEKELSVPFFTKQELTHFRKELQEFKPDNVTYKEYRTRMKKHWNEAKKSIRDSVKRREKIRKQKKQLKGQQVCNVSLFAPVVTESRKVPLIKS
;
A
#
# COMPACT_ATOMS: atom_id res chain seq x y z
N MET A 1 -55.95 25.18 0.95
CA MET A 1 -54.66 25.12 0.20
C MET A 1 -53.39 25.19 1.07
N LYS A 2 -53.31 25.96 2.16
CA LYS A 2 -52.06 26.08 2.97
C LYS A 2 -51.61 24.81 3.72
N LYS A 3 -52.52 23.87 4.03
CA LYS A 3 -52.17 22.59 4.71
C LYS A 3 -51.56 21.54 3.77
N ALA A 4 -51.93 21.53 2.48
CA ALA A 4 -51.37 20.61 1.50
C ALA A 4 -49.92 20.97 1.13
N LEU A 5 -49.58 22.27 1.14
CA LEU A 5 -48.21 22.75 0.89
C LEU A 5 -47.24 22.37 2.04
N PHE A 6 -47.74 22.27 3.27
CA PHE A 6 -46.94 21.93 4.45
C PHE A 6 -46.58 20.43 4.50
N ILE A 7 -47.48 19.57 4.01
CA ILE A 7 -47.24 18.12 3.91
C ILE A 7 -46.27 17.80 2.76
N ALA A 8 -46.34 18.53 1.64
CA ALA A 8 -45.36 18.42 0.56
C ALA A 8 -43.95 18.88 0.98
N PHE A 9 -43.84 19.87 1.88
CA PHE A 9 -42.54 20.34 2.40
C PHE A 9 -41.89 19.35 3.39
N PHE A 10 -42.70 18.58 4.12
CA PHE A 10 -42.21 17.53 5.04
C PHE A 10 -41.85 16.21 4.35
N LEU A 11 -42.49 15.90 3.22
CA LEU A 11 -42.17 14.70 2.42
C LEU A 11 -40.88 14.83 1.58
N ILE A 12 -40.29 16.02 1.49
CA ILE A 12 -39.04 16.26 0.74
C ILE A 12 -37.77 16.00 1.58
N LEU A 13 -37.85 15.76 2.90
CA LEU A 13 -36.66 15.87 3.78
C LEU A 13 -36.30 14.65 4.63
N THR A 14 -36.68 13.43 4.23
CA THR A 14 -36.09 12.22 4.83
C THR A 14 -35.78 11.13 3.81
N SER A 15 -35.13 11.49 2.68
CA SER A 15 -34.30 10.47 2.02
C SER A 15 -33.16 10.18 2.99
N SER A 16 -33.26 9.09 3.75
CA SER A 16 -32.19 8.66 4.64
C SER A 16 -30.94 8.46 3.79
N ALA A 17 -29.90 9.25 4.05
CA ALA A 17 -28.64 9.19 3.31
C ALA A 17 -28.18 7.73 3.19
N GLN A 18 -28.09 7.22 1.97
CA GLN A 18 -27.69 5.84 1.73
C GLN A 18 -26.20 5.67 2.03
N ASP A 19 -25.83 4.56 2.67
CA ASP A 19 -24.44 4.21 2.88
C ASP A 19 -23.76 3.94 1.53
N LYS A 20 -22.67 4.65 1.28
CA LYS A 20 -21.87 4.53 0.06
C LYS A 20 -20.47 4.06 0.39
N TRP A 21 -20.18 2.81 0.03
CA TRP A 21 -18.88 2.22 0.26
C TRP A 21 -17.85 2.74 -0.74
N ILE A 22 -16.66 3.07 -0.22
CA ILE A 22 -15.51 3.53 -0.96
C ILE A 22 -14.32 2.66 -0.53
N THR A 23 -13.81 1.86 -1.47
CA THR A 23 -12.65 0.99 -1.26
C THR A 23 -11.41 1.61 -1.90
N ILE A 24 -10.34 1.74 -1.11
CA ILE A 24 -9.08 2.37 -1.51
C ILE A 24 -7.96 1.34 -1.43
N PHE A 25 -7.34 1.03 -2.57
CA PHE A 25 -6.18 0.16 -2.65
C PHE A 25 -4.88 0.94 -2.45
N LEU A 26 -4.02 0.46 -1.55
CA LEU A 26 -2.68 0.98 -1.29
C LEU A 26 -1.65 -0.11 -1.59
N HIS A 27 -0.81 0.13 -2.61
CA HIS A 27 0.28 -0.77 -2.93
C HIS A 27 1.41 -0.71 -1.87
N GLY A 28 2.30 -1.70 -1.91
CA GLY A 28 3.47 -1.81 -1.05
C GLY A 28 4.65 -0.95 -1.49
N GLY A 29 5.81 -1.16 -0.85
CA GLY A 29 7.06 -0.61 -1.36
C GLY A 29 7.37 -1.18 -2.76
N GLY A 30 8.17 -0.45 -3.56
CA GLY A 30 8.73 -1.02 -4.78
C GLY A 30 9.58 -2.24 -4.41
N ALA A 31 9.26 -3.40 -4.96
CA ALA A 31 9.74 -4.70 -4.50
C ALA A 31 11.22 -4.97 -4.85
N HIS A 32 12.18 -4.11 -4.50
CA HIS A 32 13.57 -4.31 -4.92
C HIS A 32 14.62 -3.91 -3.88
N PRO A 33 14.77 -4.70 -2.79
CA PRO A 33 15.96 -4.63 -1.94
C PRO A 33 17.25 -5.04 -2.68
N LEU A 34 17.13 -5.69 -3.86
CA LEU A 34 18.25 -6.26 -4.64
C LEU A 34 19.32 -5.26 -5.10
N TYR A 35 19.09 -3.95 -4.98
CA TYR A 35 20.05 -2.91 -5.34
C TYR A 35 20.30 -1.88 -4.23
N LEU A 36 19.82 -2.14 -3.00
CA LEU A 36 20.26 -1.38 -1.84
C LEU A 36 21.71 -1.76 -1.55
N ASN A 37 22.66 -0.93 -1.96
CA ASN A 37 24.02 -1.04 -1.44
C ASN A 37 24.02 -0.65 0.05
N ILE A 38 25.07 -1.04 0.79
CA ILE A 38 25.18 -0.77 2.23
C ILE A 38 25.03 0.74 2.55
N SER A 39 25.54 1.61 1.67
CA SER A 39 25.38 3.06 1.85
C SER A 39 23.93 3.53 1.73
N ASP A 40 23.16 3.00 0.76
CA ASP A 40 21.74 3.30 0.63
C ASP A 40 20.92 2.70 1.79
N ALA A 41 21.30 1.52 2.30
CA ALA A 41 20.71 0.95 3.51
C ALA A 41 21.00 1.83 4.74
N LEU A 42 22.23 2.31 4.93
CA LEU A 42 22.59 3.25 6.00
C LEU A 42 21.86 4.59 5.86
N LYS A 43 21.73 5.14 4.66
CA LYS A 43 20.94 6.36 4.41
C LYS A 43 19.46 6.17 4.72
N LEU A 44 18.91 5.01 4.37
CA LEU A 44 17.54 4.65 4.71
C LEU A 44 17.35 4.56 6.23
N LEU A 45 18.32 3.96 6.94
CA LEU A 45 18.33 3.86 8.40
C LEU A 45 18.35 5.24 9.07
N HIS A 46 19.10 6.21 8.53
CA HIS A 46 19.16 7.57 9.06
C HIS A 46 18.06 8.50 8.52
N ASP A 47 17.12 7.98 7.71
CA ASP A 47 16.07 8.74 7.04
C ASP A 47 16.59 9.91 6.15
N ASP A 48 17.87 9.87 5.76
CA ASP A 48 18.53 10.82 4.87
C ASP A 48 18.62 10.26 3.44
N THR A 49 17.45 10.08 2.85
CA THR A 49 17.32 9.42 1.54
C THR A 49 17.36 10.38 0.36
N GLN A 50 17.46 11.69 0.62
CA GLN A 50 17.49 12.70 -0.43
C GLN A 50 18.67 12.45 -1.37
N ASP A 51 18.40 12.51 -2.68
CA ASP A 51 19.40 12.27 -3.73
C ASP A 51 20.12 10.91 -3.67
N SER A 52 19.47 9.88 -3.14
CA SER A 52 19.98 8.50 -3.19
C SER A 52 19.66 7.82 -4.52
N ILE A 53 20.50 6.86 -4.92
CA ILE A 53 20.22 6.01 -6.10
C ILE A 53 18.93 5.23 -5.85
N TYR A 54 18.69 4.79 -4.61
CA TYR A 54 17.47 4.12 -4.20
C TYR A 54 16.20 4.95 -4.49
N VAL A 55 16.16 6.22 -4.04
CA VAL A 55 15.00 7.10 -4.29
C VAL A 55 14.79 7.28 -5.78
N LYS A 56 15.87 7.60 -6.52
CA LYS A 56 15.74 7.87 -7.95
C LYS A 56 15.35 6.62 -8.75
N THR A 57 15.88 5.45 -8.39
CA THR A 57 15.46 4.17 -9.00
C THR A 57 13.98 3.91 -8.71
N THR A 58 13.53 4.11 -7.47
CA THR A 58 12.12 3.92 -7.10
C THR A 58 11.19 4.84 -7.91
N GLU A 59 11.56 6.11 -8.07
CA GLU A 59 10.81 7.06 -8.93
C GLU A 59 10.70 6.56 -10.37
N LEU A 60 11.82 6.17 -10.99
CA LEU A 60 11.84 5.69 -12.38
C LEU A 60 10.99 4.40 -12.56
N LEU A 61 11.06 3.48 -11.59
CA LEU A 61 10.24 2.27 -11.62
C LEU A 61 8.74 2.55 -11.47
N ARG A 62 8.37 3.59 -10.71
CA ARG A 62 6.97 4.01 -10.58
C ARG A 62 6.40 4.61 -11.85
N GLU A 63 7.24 5.21 -12.67
CA GLU A 63 6.87 5.82 -13.95
C GLU A 63 6.86 4.81 -15.10
N ASP A 64 7.51 3.65 -14.94
CA ASP A 64 7.55 2.62 -15.98
C ASP A 64 6.25 1.79 -16.00
N PRO A 65 5.46 1.84 -17.11
CA PRO A 65 4.20 1.11 -17.24
C PRO A 65 4.32 -0.40 -17.05
N TYR A 66 5.52 -0.96 -17.24
CA TYR A 66 5.79 -2.38 -16.99
C TYR A 66 5.54 -2.76 -15.53
N PHE A 67 6.07 -2.00 -14.57
CA PHE A 67 5.95 -2.31 -13.14
C PHE A 67 4.56 -1.97 -12.59
N MET A 68 3.90 -0.95 -13.15
CA MET A 68 2.54 -0.57 -12.78
C MET A 68 1.52 -1.70 -13.00
N LYS A 69 1.82 -2.69 -13.83
CA LYS A 69 0.93 -3.83 -14.17
C LYS A 69 1.19 -5.08 -13.32
N LEU A 70 2.15 -5.07 -12.41
CA LEU A 70 2.52 -6.26 -11.63
C LEU A 70 1.73 -6.37 -10.32
N GLN A 71 1.27 -5.25 -9.78
CA GLN A 71 0.54 -5.16 -8.52
C GLN A 71 -0.53 -4.05 -8.60
N PRO A 72 -1.45 -3.95 -7.62
CA PRO A 72 -2.51 -2.94 -7.56
C PRO A 72 -1.98 -1.52 -7.29
N GLN A 73 -1.28 -0.97 -8.28
CA GLN A 73 -0.60 0.32 -8.23
C GLN A 73 -1.22 1.29 -9.24
N ASN A 74 -1.27 2.57 -8.88
CA ASN A 74 -1.67 3.67 -9.75
C ASN A 74 -0.69 4.85 -9.60
N ARG A 75 -0.89 5.93 -10.37
CA ARG A 75 -0.13 7.18 -10.27
C ARG A 75 -0.25 7.81 -8.87
N ILE A 76 0.70 8.69 -8.52
CA ILE A 76 0.77 9.32 -7.19
C ILE A 76 -0.51 10.08 -6.86
N GLY A 77 -1.01 9.95 -5.63
CA GLY A 77 -2.26 10.53 -5.15
C GLY A 77 -3.43 9.57 -5.19
N LEU A 78 -4.61 10.04 -4.77
CA LEU A 78 -5.85 9.26 -4.76
C LEU A 78 -6.56 9.40 -6.11
N HIS A 79 -6.71 8.29 -6.82
CA HIS A 79 -7.36 8.26 -8.13
C HIS A 79 -8.45 7.20 -8.13
N LYS A 80 -9.56 7.48 -8.81
CA LYS A 80 -10.56 6.45 -9.05
C LYS A 80 -9.89 5.32 -9.84
N ALA A 81 -9.99 4.09 -9.35
CA ALA A 81 -9.42 2.91 -9.99
C ALA A 81 -10.25 2.45 -11.19
N PHE A 82 -11.27 3.23 -11.58
CA PHE A 82 -12.14 2.96 -12.71
C PHE A 82 -12.73 4.26 -13.30
N PRO A 83 -12.57 4.51 -14.60
CA PRO A 83 -13.61 5.12 -15.41
C PRO A 83 -14.11 4.13 -16.47
N VAL A 84 -15.41 4.19 -16.73
CA VAL A 84 -16.30 3.26 -17.47
C VAL A 84 -15.99 3.14 -18.97
N ASP A 85 -14.82 3.57 -19.42
CA ASP A 85 -14.48 3.57 -20.83
C ASP A 85 -13.67 2.33 -21.14
N LYS A 86 -14.20 1.48 -22.03
CA LYS A 86 -13.61 0.24 -22.55
C LYS A 86 -12.28 0.50 -23.27
N LYS A 87 -11.26 0.95 -22.56
CA LYS A 87 -9.92 1.11 -23.10
C LYS A 87 -9.37 -0.27 -23.46
N PRO A 88 -8.46 -0.34 -24.45
CA PRO A 88 -7.76 -1.58 -24.75
C PRO A 88 -7.10 -2.12 -23.48
N LEU A 89 -7.18 -3.44 -23.27
CA LEU A 89 -6.68 -4.16 -22.08
C LEU A 89 -5.22 -3.81 -21.71
N ARG A 90 -4.43 -3.34 -22.68
CA ARG A 90 -3.02 -3.00 -22.55
C ARG A 90 -2.76 -1.64 -21.89
N GLU A 91 -3.75 -0.78 -21.74
CA GLU A 91 -3.58 0.54 -21.14
C GLU A 91 -3.84 0.57 -19.64
N TYR A 92 -4.48 -0.47 -19.10
CA TYR A 92 -4.83 -0.49 -17.68
C TYR A 92 -3.60 -0.57 -16.78
N ALA A 93 -3.62 0.24 -15.72
CA ALA A 93 -2.73 0.07 -14.59
C ALA A 93 -3.18 -1.14 -13.75
N GLY A 94 -2.25 -1.75 -13.00
CA GLY A 94 -2.56 -2.91 -12.16
C GLY A 94 -3.62 -2.62 -11.09
N GLY A 95 -3.74 -1.37 -10.64
CA GLY A 95 -4.84 -0.96 -9.74
C GLY A 95 -6.23 -1.06 -10.37
N GLU A 96 -6.35 -0.84 -11.69
CA GLU A 96 -7.61 -0.90 -12.41
C GLU A 96 -8.02 -2.36 -12.65
N ILE A 97 -7.06 -3.19 -13.09
CA ILE A 97 -7.22 -4.65 -13.24
C ILE A 97 -7.65 -5.30 -11.92
N PHE A 98 -6.95 -4.97 -10.83
CA PHE A 98 -7.28 -5.50 -9.51
C PHE A 98 -8.65 -5.01 -9.04
N GLY A 99 -8.96 -3.73 -9.29
CA GLY A 99 -10.25 -3.14 -8.93
C GLY A 99 -11.42 -3.86 -9.58
N GLN A 100 -11.37 -4.10 -10.89
CA GLN A 100 -12.42 -4.81 -11.62
C GLN A 100 -12.67 -6.19 -11.01
N LEU A 101 -11.65 -7.04 -10.96
CA LEU A 101 -11.82 -8.40 -10.46
C LEU A 101 -12.19 -8.44 -8.97
N PHE A 102 -11.71 -7.49 -8.17
CA PHE A 102 -12.15 -7.33 -6.79
C PHE A 102 -13.64 -7.00 -6.70
N ASN A 103 -14.16 -6.15 -7.60
CA ASN A 103 -15.58 -5.82 -7.68
C ASN A 103 -16.42 -7.05 -8.03
N ASP A 104 -15.96 -7.84 -9.02
CA ASP A 104 -16.68 -9.04 -9.46
C ASP A 104 -16.75 -10.08 -8.34
N ILE A 105 -15.65 -10.29 -7.62
CA ILE A 105 -15.62 -11.13 -6.43
C ILE A 105 -16.51 -10.55 -5.32
N ASN A 106 -16.45 -9.24 -5.07
CA ASN A 106 -17.28 -8.56 -4.07
C ASN A 106 -18.78 -8.76 -4.35
N ASN A 107 -19.18 -8.65 -5.62
CA ASN A 107 -20.57 -8.89 -6.06
C ASN A 107 -20.95 -10.36 -5.96
N ALA A 108 -20.06 -11.28 -6.38
CA ALA A 108 -20.30 -12.72 -6.31
C ALA A 108 -20.53 -13.21 -4.87
N VAL A 109 -19.88 -12.58 -3.88
CA VAL A 109 -20.10 -12.88 -2.47
C VAL A 109 -21.23 -12.05 -1.84
N GLY A 110 -21.88 -11.13 -2.57
CA GLY A 110 -22.99 -10.33 -2.07
C GLY A 110 -22.60 -9.28 -1.03
N LEU A 111 -21.36 -8.76 -1.08
CA LEU A 111 -21.00 -7.59 -0.29
C LEU A 111 -21.55 -6.31 -0.95
N PRO A 112 -21.76 -5.22 -0.18
CA PRO A 112 -22.28 -3.97 -0.73
C PRO A 112 -21.45 -3.47 -1.92
N PRO A 113 -22.09 -2.90 -2.97
CA PRO A 113 -21.39 -2.23 -4.05
C PRO A 113 -20.48 -1.14 -3.51
N THR A 114 -19.30 -0.97 -4.11
CA THR A 114 -18.29 -0.02 -3.65
C THR A 114 -17.73 0.78 -4.81
N GLU A 115 -17.52 2.09 -4.61
CA GLU A 115 -16.63 2.83 -5.50
C GLU A 115 -15.19 2.42 -5.23
N LEU A 116 -14.38 2.32 -6.29
CA LEU A 116 -13.01 1.84 -6.20
C LEU A 116 -12.02 2.96 -6.50
N TYR A 117 -11.03 3.09 -5.63
CA TYR A 117 -9.93 4.04 -5.73
C TYR A 117 -8.61 3.31 -5.50
N ALA A 118 -7.53 3.87 -6.04
CA ALA A 118 -6.18 3.47 -5.75
C ALA A 118 -5.38 4.70 -5.31
N PHE A 119 -4.62 4.57 -4.23
CA PHE A 119 -3.71 5.60 -3.77
C PHE A 119 -2.28 5.22 -4.15
N GLY A 120 -1.70 5.96 -5.09
CA GLY A 120 -0.28 5.85 -5.39
C GLY A 120 0.55 6.68 -4.42
N TRP A 121 1.61 6.09 -3.89
CA TRP A 121 2.61 6.79 -3.08
C TRP A 121 4.02 6.43 -3.54
N THR A 122 5.04 7.07 -2.97
CA THR A 122 6.42 6.94 -3.45
C THR A 122 6.94 5.49 -3.40
N GLY A 123 6.42 4.65 -2.50
CA GLY A 123 6.90 3.30 -2.28
C GLY A 123 8.25 3.23 -1.54
N LEU A 124 8.71 4.37 -1.01
CA LEU A 124 9.97 4.46 -0.27
C LEU A 124 9.81 3.89 1.14
N LEU A 125 10.82 3.14 1.60
CA LEU A 125 10.78 2.52 2.94
C LEU A 125 10.99 3.50 4.10
N SER A 126 11.46 4.72 3.82
CA SER A 126 11.68 5.80 4.80
C SER A 126 10.41 6.11 5.61
N CYS A 127 10.56 6.23 6.94
CA CYS A 127 9.46 6.58 7.84
C CYS A 127 8.91 7.98 7.52
N LYS A 128 9.76 8.97 7.29
CA LYS A 128 9.35 10.32 6.84
C LYS A 128 8.54 10.28 5.55
N SER A 129 8.93 9.45 4.57
CA SER A 129 8.19 9.32 3.32
C SER A 129 6.79 8.70 3.54
N ARG A 130 6.70 7.67 4.39
CA ARG A 130 5.42 7.04 4.76
C ARG A 130 4.51 8.00 5.51
N ARG A 131 5.02 8.74 6.49
CA ARG A 131 4.27 9.78 7.22
C ARG A 131 3.73 10.87 6.29
N LYS A 132 4.59 11.41 5.42
CA LYS A 132 4.17 12.40 4.42
C LYS A 132 3.08 11.85 3.48
N SER A 133 3.23 10.59 3.05
CA SER A 133 2.23 9.93 2.19
C SER A 133 0.90 9.71 2.93
N ALA A 134 0.96 9.39 4.23
CA ALA A 134 -0.21 9.23 5.08
C ALA A 134 -0.98 10.54 5.28
N GLU A 135 -0.28 11.67 5.44
CA GLU A 135 -0.89 13.00 5.49
C GLU A 135 -1.59 13.37 4.19
N ILE A 136 -0.97 13.07 3.05
CA ILE A 136 -1.58 13.28 1.71
C ILE A 136 -2.84 12.42 1.57
N LEU A 137 -2.77 11.14 1.94
CA LEU A 137 -3.92 10.23 1.90
C LEU A 137 -5.05 10.70 2.82
N TYR A 138 -4.73 11.11 4.05
CA TYR A 138 -5.70 11.64 5.00
C TYR A 138 -6.46 12.85 4.43
N LYS A 139 -5.75 13.81 3.84
CA LYS A 139 -6.35 14.98 3.20
C LYS A 139 -7.24 14.57 2.02
N ALA A 140 -6.76 13.68 1.15
CA ALA A 140 -7.54 13.20 0.01
C ALA A 140 -8.84 12.48 0.42
N ILE A 141 -8.81 11.67 1.49
CA ILE A 141 -10.01 11.02 2.04
C ILE A 141 -10.95 12.05 2.68
N LYS A 142 -10.41 13.06 3.37
CA LYS A 142 -11.20 14.18 3.91
C LYS A 142 -11.97 14.91 2.81
N ASP A 143 -11.30 15.21 1.70
CA ASP A 143 -11.92 15.88 0.56
C ASP A 143 -12.98 15.00 -0.10
N LEU A 144 -12.69 13.69 -0.25
CA LEU A 144 -13.64 12.72 -0.78
C LEU A 144 -14.86 12.57 0.13
N TYR A 145 -14.68 12.54 1.45
CA TYR A 145 -15.76 12.51 2.43
C TYR A 145 -16.73 13.68 2.23
N TYR A 146 -16.22 14.91 2.15
CA TYR A 146 -17.06 16.09 1.96
C TYR A 146 -17.74 16.10 0.59
N LYS A 147 -17.02 15.68 -0.46
CA LYS A 147 -17.60 15.53 -1.80
C LYS A 147 -18.77 14.56 -1.80
N THR A 148 -18.62 13.39 -1.19
CA THR A 148 -19.67 12.36 -1.12
C THR A 148 -20.84 12.81 -0.23
N LYS A 149 -20.57 13.46 0.90
CA LYS A 149 -21.62 14.05 1.75
C LYS A 149 -22.45 15.12 1.01
N LYS A 150 -21.80 15.96 0.19
CA LYS A 150 -22.50 16.97 -0.64
C LYS A 150 -23.42 16.34 -1.70
N GLN A 151 -23.17 15.08 -2.07
CA GLN A 151 -24.03 14.31 -2.99
C GLN A 151 -25.24 13.67 -2.29
N GLY A 152 -25.37 13.81 -0.97
CA GLY A 152 -26.46 13.22 -0.17
C GLY A 152 -26.15 11.82 0.38
N ASP A 153 -24.94 11.30 0.12
CA ASP A 153 -24.54 9.95 0.54
C ASP A 153 -23.86 9.95 1.92
N ASN A 154 -23.89 8.80 2.61
CA ASN A 154 -23.09 8.56 3.80
C ASN A 154 -21.84 7.72 3.46
N PRO A 155 -20.65 8.33 3.28
CA PRO A 155 -19.44 7.62 2.91
C PRO A 155 -18.97 6.64 3.99
N ARG A 156 -18.68 5.41 3.58
CA ARG A 156 -18.06 4.34 4.38
C ARG A 156 -16.73 3.96 3.73
N PHE A 157 -15.64 3.99 4.49
CA PHE A 157 -14.29 3.80 3.92
C PHE A 157 -13.68 2.44 4.26
N ARG A 158 -13.27 1.73 3.21
CA ARG A 158 -12.45 0.53 3.29
C ARG A 158 -11.07 0.83 2.70
N ILE A 159 -10.01 0.55 3.43
CA ILE A 159 -8.63 0.67 2.94
C ILE A 159 -8.04 -0.74 2.87
N ILE A 160 -7.53 -1.14 1.70
CA ILE A 160 -6.78 -2.39 1.53
C ILE A 160 -5.34 -2.03 1.22
N ALA A 161 -4.46 -2.28 2.18
CA ALA A 161 -3.09 -1.81 2.15
C ALA A 161 -2.11 -2.97 2.26
N TYR A 162 -1.21 -3.07 1.29
CA TYR A 162 -0.24 -4.16 1.20
C TYR A 162 1.15 -3.72 1.65
N SER A 163 1.88 -4.62 2.34
CA SER A 163 3.27 -4.41 2.75
C SER A 163 3.44 -3.05 3.45
N HIS A 164 4.42 -2.23 3.07
CA HIS A 164 4.60 -0.88 3.63
C HIS A 164 3.49 0.12 3.32
N GLY A 165 2.62 -0.15 2.35
CA GLY A 165 1.38 0.59 2.19
C GLY A 165 0.51 0.51 3.44
N GLY A 166 0.54 -0.62 4.15
CA GLY A 166 -0.14 -0.78 5.43
C GLY A 166 0.43 0.12 6.53
N ASN A 167 1.76 0.29 6.59
CA ASN A 167 2.38 1.24 7.51
C ASN A 167 2.04 2.70 7.15
N THR A 168 1.97 3.04 5.86
CA THR A 168 1.44 4.34 5.41
C THR A 168 0.00 4.54 5.86
N ALA A 169 -0.86 3.53 5.74
CA ALA A 169 -2.24 3.62 6.23
C ALA A 169 -2.31 3.79 7.77
N LEU A 170 -1.50 3.06 8.53
CA LEU A 170 -1.43 3.19 9.99
C LEU A 170 -0.96 4.59 10.42
N HIS A 171 0.01 5.18 9.72
CA HIS A 171 0.45 6.56 9.96
C HIS A 171 -0.65 7.61 9.71
N MET A 172 -1.76 7.29 9.06
CA MET A 172 -2.92 8.20 9.03
C MET A 172 -3.43 8.49 10.44
N GLY A 173 -3.17 7.60 11.40
CA GLY A 173 -3.53 7.84 12.77
C GLY A 173 -2.78 9.01 13.41
N GLU A 174 -1.52 9.22 13.00
CA GLU A 174 -0.74 10.41 13.33
C GLU A 174 -1.31 11.65 12.65
N ALA A 175 -1.62 11.55 11.35
CA ALA A 175 -2.19 12.64 10.59
C ALA A 175 -3.53 13.10 11.20
N ALA A 176 -4.40 12.18 11.60
CA ALA A 176 -5.66 12.48 12.27
C ALA A 176 -5.42 13.25 13.58
N ARG A 177 -4.52 12.77 14.44
CA ARG A 177 -4.15 13.44 15.69
C ARG A 177 -3.64 14.86 15.45
N ASN A 178 -2.76 15.04 14.46
CA ASN A 178 -2.14 16.33 14.16
C ASN A 178 -3.12 17.34 13.52
N ASN A 179 -4.20 16.88 12.89
CA ASN A 179 -5.21 17.73 12.25
C ASN A 179 -6.43 18.01 13.15
N GLY A 180 -6.45 17.52 14.39
CA GLY A 180 -7.55 17.72 15.33
C GLY A 180 -8.82 16.96 14.92
N TYR A 181 -9.87 17.67 14.53
CA TYR A 181 -11.15 17.06 14.16
C TYR A 181 -11.06 16.27 12.84
N THR A 182 -11.38 14.97 12.91
CA THR A 182 -11.53 14.09 11.75
C THR A 182 -13.02 13.85 11.47
N PRO A 183 -13.56 14.30 10.32
CA PRO A 183 -15.00 14.19 10.03
C PRO A 183 -15.43 12.79 9.59
N PHE A 184 -14.48 11.87 9.39
CA PHE A 184 -14.71 10.50 8.94
C PHE A 184 -14.01 9.49 9.85
N LYS A 185 -14.35 8.23 9.65
CA LYS A 185 -13.62 7.07 10.21
C LYS A 185 -13.28 6.13 9.06
N ILE A 186 -12.28 5.29 9.27
CA ILE A 186 -12.03 4.17 8.38
C ILE A 186 -12.79 2.97 8.94
N ASP A 187 -13.87 2.57 8.26
CA ASP A 187 -14.74 1.49 8.70
C ASP A 187 -13.99 0.15 8.70
N GLU A 188 -13.15 -0.07 7.70
CA GLU A 188 -12.34 -1.28 7.56
C GLU A 188 -10.93 -0.95 7.07
N LEU A 189 -9.92 -1.18 7.91
CA LEU A 189 -8.51 -1.17 7.50
C LEU A 189 -8.04 -2.61 7.34
N ILE A 190 -7.74 -3.02 6.11
CA ILE A 190 -7.24 -4.34 5.77
C ILE A 190 -5.76 -4.26 5.43
N LEU A 191 -4.95 -4.81 6.31
CA LEU A 191 -3.50 -4.91 6.19
C LEU A 191 -3.15 -6.27 5.60
N VAL A 192 -2.49 -6.28 4.44
CA VAL A 192 -2.09 -7.50 3.74
C VAL A 192 -0.57 -7.58 3.76
N SER A 193 0.00 -8.62 4.38
CA SER A 193 1.45 -8.80 4.47
C SER A 193 2.20 -7.56 5.00
N THR A 194 1.55 -6.78 5.85
CA THR A 194 2.10 -5.52 6.38
C THR A 194 3.10 -5.82 7.48
N PRO A 195 4.38 -5.42 7.37
CA PRO A 195 5.34 -5.59 8.47
C PRO A 195 4.84 -4.82 9.69
N VAL A 196 4.53 -5.54 10.76
CA VAL A 196 4.00 -4.95 11.99
C VAL A 196 5.15 -4.36 12.78
N HIS A 197 5.20 -3.04 12.86
CA HIS A 197 6.16 -2.34 13.69
C HIS A 197 5.53 -1.90 15.02
N ILE A 198 6.32 -1.99 16.09
CA ILE A 198 5.89 -1.55 17.43
C ILE A 198 5.49 -0.06 17.41
N ASN A 199 6.22 0.76 16.66
CA ASN A 199 5.95 2.20 16.51
C ASN A 199 4.73 2.54 15.63
N THR A 200 4.09 1.57 14.96
CA THR A 200 2.83 1.82 14.24
C THR A 200 1.63 1.15 14.92
N GLN A 201 1.87 0.18 15.80
CA GLN A 201 0.84 -0.50 16.59
C GLN A 201 0.02 0.48 17.45
N PHE A 202 0.63 1.51 18.04
CA PHE A 202 -0.09 2.45 18.90
C PHE A 202 -1.14 3.29 18.16
N TYR A 203 -0.99 3.51 16.84
CA TYR A 203 -1.99 4.24 16.06
C TYR A 203 -3.34 3.51 15.97
N LEU A 204 -3.37 2.20 16.25
CA LEU A 204 -4.61 1.42 16.30
C LEU A 204 -5.55 1.90 17.42
N GLN A 205 -5.03 2.61 18.42
CA GLN A 205 -5.80 3.10 19.57
C GLN A 205 -6.35 4.52 19.38
N ASN A 206 -6.01 5.22 18.30
CA ASN A 206 -6.37 6.64 18.13
C ASN A 206 -7.86 6.87 17.75
N GLY A 207 -8.64 5.79 17.61
CA GLY A 207 -10.05 5.82 17.25
C GLY A 207 -10.36 6.16 15.79
N LEU A 208 -9.38 6.30 14.90
CA LEU A 208 -9.62 6.53 13.46
C LEU A 208 -10.17 5.28 12.76
N PHE A 209 -9.67 4.11 13.15
CA PHE A 209 -10.00 2.81 12.54
C PHE A 209 -11.08 2.10 13.36
N LYS A 210 -12.22 1.76 12.75
CA LYS A 210 -13.29 1.01 13.43
C LYS A 210 -12.97 -0.48 13.52
N ASN A 211 -12.58 -1.10 12.41
CA ASN A 211 -12.17 -2.50 12.35
C ASN A 211 -10.84 -2.61 11.61
N VAL A 212 -9.95 -3.46 12.12
CA VAL A 212 -8.62 -3.69 11.52
C VAL A 212 -8.45 -5.18 11.27
N TYR A 213 -8.17 -5.55 10.03
CA TYR A 213 -7.93 -6.93 9.63
C TYR A 213 -6.47 -7.07 9.19
N LEU A 214 -5.72 -7.96 9.82
CA LEU A 214 -4.35 -8.27 9.40
C LEU A 214 -4.28 -9.65 8.76
N PHE A 215 -4.13 -9.70 7.44
CA PHE A 215 -3.89 -10.92 6.68
C PHE A 215 -2.39 -11.14 6.53
N TYR A 216 -1.91 -12.26 7.05
CA TYR A 216 -0.49 -12.62 7.02
C TYR A 216 -0.28 -14.09 6.68
N SER A 217 0.95 -14.45 6.32
CA SER A 217 1.35 -15.83 6.03
C SER A 217 2.68 -16.15 6.69
N LYS A 218 2.84 -17.38 7.18
CA LYS A 218 4.14 -17.87 7.70
C LYS A 218 5.22 -17.99 6.61
N GLY A 219 4.81 -18.04 5.33
CA GLY A 219 5.72 -18.10 4.19
C GLY A 219 6.20 -16.72 3.73
N ASP A 220 5.70 -15.65 4.34
CA ASP A 220 6.12 -14.29 4.06
C ASP A 220 7.30 -13.89 4.95
N ASN A 221 8.51 -14.18 4.49
CA ASN A 221 9.72 -13.83 5.25
C ASN A 221 10.04 -12.33 5.17
N ILE A 222 9.58 -11.63 4.12
CA ILE A 222 9.81 -10.19 3.95
C ILE A 222 9.14 -9.40 5.08
N GLN A 223 7.91 -9.77 5.45
CA GLN A 223 7.18 -9.13 6.54
C GLN A 223 7.95 -9.10 7.87
N SER A 224 8.68 -10.17 8.20
CA SER A 224 9.43 -10.28 9.47
C SER A 224 10.90 -9.86 9.36
N SER A 225 11.45 -9.80 8.15
CA SER A 225 12.87 -9.46 7.93
C SER A 225 13.10 -7.96 7.82
N ASP A 226 12.05 -7.15 7.94
CA ASP A 226 12.17 -5.71 7.87
C ASP A 226 12.64 -5.13 9.21
N PHE A 227 13.93 -4.84 9.27
CA PHE A 227 14.58 -4.08 10.35
C PHE A 227 15.02 -2.67 9.90
N VAL A 228 15.10 -2.44 8.58
CA VAL A 228 15.67 -1.20 8.01
C VAL A 228 14.68 -0.06 7.97
N SER A 229 13.37 -0.35 8.03
CA SER A 229 12.36 0.67 7.85
C SER A 229 11.75 1.19 9.16
N SER A 230 12.11 0.61 10.31
CA SER A 230 11.70 1.11 11.63
C SER A 230 12.71 2.14 12.16
N PRO A 231 12.27 3.28 12.72
CA PRO A 231 13.12 4.21 13.45
C PRO A 231 13.81 3.59 14.66
N THR A 232 13.26 2.50 15.21
CA THR A 232 13.84 1.77 16.35
C THR A 232 14.74 0.62 15.92
N HIS A 233 14.90 0.41 14.61
CA HIS A 233 15.67 -0.68 14.00
C HIS A 233 15.32 -2.09 14.50
N SER A 234 14.11 -2.24 15.04
CA SER A 234 13.59 -3.52 15.51
C SER A 234 12.99 -4.30 14.34
N PHE A 235 13.21 -5.62 14.32
CA PHE A 235 12.54 -6.49 13.37
C PHE A 235 11.03 -6.36 13.48
N ALA A 236 10.38 -6.27 12.33
CA ALA A 236 8.94 -6.35 12.22
C ALA A 236 8.40 -7.74 12.60
N HIS A 237 7.11 -7.80 12.92
CA HIS A 237 6.41 -9.04 13.21
C HIS A 237 5.39 -9.37 12.12
N HIS A 238 5.02 -10.65 12.01
CA HIS A 238 3.92 -11.08 11.14
C HIS A 238 2.55 -10.62 11.65
N PHE A 239 2.42 -10.42 12.96
CA PHE A 239 1.17 -10.09 13.62
C PHE A 239 1.39 -9.22 14.86
N PHE A 240 0.34 -8.49 15.27
CA PHE A 240 0.33 -7.66 16.47
C PHE A 240 0.36 -8.54 17.71
N HIS A 241 1.21 -8.17 18.67
CA HIS A 241 1.34 -8.88 19.94
C HIS A 241 0.95 -7.98 21.12
N LYS A 242 0.25 -8.59 22.09
CA LYS A 242 -0.11 -7.94 23.36
C LYS A 242 1.11 -7.54 24.21
N LYS A 243 2.25 -8.21 24.05
CA LYS A 243 3.51 -7.85 24.73
C LYS A 243 4.04 -6.46 24.36
N HIS A 244 3.57 -5.89 23.24
CA HIS A 244 3.98 -4.56 22.76
C HIS A 244 2.93 -3.49 23.02
N GLY A 245 1.93 -3.78 23.86
CA GLY A 245 0.85 -2.87 24.24
C GLY A 245 -0.54 -3.50 24.07
N PRO A 246 -1.58 -2.89 24.66
CA PRO A 246 -2.93 -3.41 24.56
C PRO A 246 -3.41 -3.39 23.10
N LEU A 247 -3.94 -4.52 22.64
CA LEU A 247 -4.55 -4.63 21.32
C LEU A 247 -6.04 -4.31 21.43
N PRO A 248 -6.55 -3.32 20.67
CA PRO A 248 -7.98 -3.11 20.53
C PRO A 248 -8.72 -4.40 20.16
N HIS A 249 -9.91 -4.58 20.72
CA HIS A 249 -10.82 -5.70 20.38
C HIS A 249 -11.30 -5.67 18.92
N THR A 250 -11.02 -4.58 18.21
CA THR A 250 -11.37 -4.37 16.80
C THR A 250 -10.37 -4.99 15.82
N ILE A 251 -9.28 -5.59 16.32
CA ILE A 251 -8.24 -6.22 15.50
C ILE A 251 -8.54 -7.70 15.29
N THR A 252 -8.80 -8.07 14.04
CA THR A 252 -8.88 -9.45 13.58
C THR A 252 -7.56 -9.84 12.89
N GLN A 253 -6.89 -10.89 13.34
CA GLN A 253 -5.63 -11.35 12.76
C GLN A 253 -5.85 -12.68 12.05
N VAL A 254 -5.53 -12.74 10.76
CA VAL A 254 -5.88 -13.85 9.88
C VAL A 254 -4.62 -14.45 9.27
N GLN A 255 -4.26 -15.65 9.73
CA GLN A 255 -3.19 -16.42 9.11
C GLN A 255 -3.73 -17.19 7.91
N ILE A 256 -3.21 -16.91 6.71
CA ILE A 256 -3.58 -17.60 5.47
C ILE A 256 -2.63 -18.76 5.17
N ARG A 257 -3.19 -19.89 4.73
CA ARG A 257 -2.49 -21.01 4.12
C ARG A 257 -3.42 -21.75 3.16
N ILE A 258 -2.85 -22.46 2.19
CA ILE A 258 -3.60 -23.16 1.16
C ILE A 258 -3.12 -24.61 1.12
N PHE A 259 -4.04 -25.57 1.17
CA PHE A 259 -3.70 -26.97 1.00
C PHE A 259 -3.68 -27.32 -0.49
N ARG A 260 -2.59 -27.91 -0.94
CA ARG A 260 -2.45 -28.45 -2.30
C ARG A 260 -2.48 -29.97 -2.20
N THR A 261 -3.17 -30.63 -3.13
CA THR A 261 -3.20 -32.10 -3.26
C THR A 261 -2.39 -32.61 -4.44
N HIS A 262 -2.19 -31.79 -5.47
CA HIS A 262 -1.45 -32.15 -6.68
C HIS A 262 -0.79 -30.94 -7.34
N ILE A 263 0.19 -31.20 -8.20
CA ILE A 263 0.79 -30.23 -9.12
C ILE A 263 0.41 -30.63 -10.55
N LYS A 264 -0.09 -29.66 -11.33
CA LYS A 264 -0.30 -29.83 -12.78
C LYS A 264 0.91 -29.28 -13.53
N ILE A 265 1.65 -30.17 -14.21
CA ILE A 265 2.83 -29.81 -15.00
C ILE A 265 2.46 -29.88 -16.49
N PRO A 266 2.43 -28.75 -17.21
CA PRO A 266 2.10 -28.75 -18.64
C PRO A 266 3.18 -29.49 -19.43
N GLN A 267 2.75 -30.32 -20.38
CA GLN A 267 3.58 -31.10 -21.30
C GLN A 267 3.63 -30.43 -22.69
N LYS A 268 4.57 -30.84 -23.53
CA LYS A 268 4.76 -30.28 -24.89
C LYS A 268 3.57 -30.55 -25.82
N ASP A 269 2.84 -31.63 -25.57
CA ASP A 269 1.66 -32.08 -26.33
C ASP A 269 0.36 -31.38 -25.90
N GLY A 270 0.43 -30.42 -24.97
CA GLY A 270 -0.73 -29.72 -24.42
C GLY A 270 -1.44 -30.45 -23.28
N THR A 271 -1.02 -31.67 -22.93
CA THR A 271 -1.54 -32.40 -21.76
C THR A 271 -0.90 -31.91 -20.45
N PHE A 272 -1.38 -32.43 -19.32
CA PHE A 272 -0.79 -32.16 -18.00
C PHE A 272 -0.37 -33.46 -17.34
N HIS A 273 0.87 -33.50 -16.85
CA HIS A 273 1.29 -34.51 -15.89
C HIS A 273 0.82 -34.07 -14.49
N ILE A 274 -0.05 -34.87 -13.87
CA ILE A 274 -0.58 -34.63 -12.53
C ILE A 274 0.29 -35.38 -11.52
N MET A 275 1.07 -34.63 -10.75
CA MET A 275 1.92 -35.20 -9.70
C MET A 275 1.23 -35.00 -8.34
N PRO A 276 0.85 -36.07 -7.61
CA PRO A 276 0.33 -35.96 -6.26
C PRO A 276 1.31 -35.22 -5.35
N LYS A 277 0.82 -34.23 -4.62
CA LYS A 277 1.61 -33.44 -3.68
C LYS A 277 0.72 -32.83 -2.60
N TYR A 278 0.64 -33.52 -1.47
CA TYR A 278 -0.14 -33.13 -0.30
C TYR A 278 0.69 -32.23 0.59
N GLU A 279 0.55 -30.91 0.45
CA GLU A 279 1.33 -29.98 1.25
C GLU A 279 0.53 -28.75 1.68
N MET A 280 0.89 -28.21 2.84
CA MET A 280 0.48 -26.89 3.27
C MET A 280 1.35 -25.84 2.57
N VAL A 281 0.75 -25.12 1.62
CA VAL A 281 1.38 -23.97 0.96
C VAL A 281 1.10 -22.71 1.77
N HIS A 282 2.16 -22.08 2.24
CA HIS A 282 2.08 -20.75 2.83
C HIS A 282 2.40 -19.71 1.75
N PRO A 283 1.47 -18.81 1.38
CA PRO A 283 1.74 -17.75 0.40
C PRO A 283 2.97 -16.93 0.81
N ASN A 284 3.82 -16.56 -0.14
CA ASN A 284 4.90 -15.60 0.12
C ASN A 284 4.40 -14.16 -0.06
N HIS A 285 5.28 -13.17 0.19
CA HIS A 285 4.95 -11.75 0.08
C HIS A 285 4.27 -11.42 -1.26
N THR A 286 4.90 -11.81 -2.38
CA THR A 286 4.41 -11.56 -3.73
C THR A 286 3.03 -12.17 -3.97
N GLU A 287 2.81 -13.44 -3.62
CA GLU A 287 1.54 -14.14 -3.83
C GLU A 287 0.37 -13.59 -3.01
N MET A 288 0.67 -12.82 -1.95
CA MET A 288 -0.36 -12.18 -1.15
C MET A 288 -1.05 -11.03 -1.89
N PHE A 289 -0.41 -10.40 -2.90
CA PHE A 289 -0.98 -9.20 -3.53
C PHE A 289 -0.64 -8.96 -5.00
N PHE A 290 0.47 -9.49 -5.51
CA PHE A 290 0.85 -9.37 -6.93
C PHE A 290 0.09 -10.38 -7.79
N PHE A 291 -0.05 -10.08 -9.07
CA PHE A 291 -0.63 -11.03 -10.03
C PHE A 291 0.34 -12.18 -10.34
N GLY A 292 -0.19 -13.33 -10.76
CA GLY A 292 0.59 -14.53 -11.06
C GLY A 292 1.54 -14.46 -12.26
N TRP A 293 1.55 -13.33 -12.98
CA TRP A 293 2.57 -13.00 -13.98
C TRP A 293 3.73 -12.18 -13.44
N ALA A 294 3.69 -11.73 -12.18
CA ALA A 294 4.84 -11.09 -11.55
C ALA A 294 6.05 -12.05 -11.65
N PRO A 295 7.12 -11.65 -12.36
CA PRO A 295 8.11 -12.60 -12.81
C PRO A 295 9.10 -12.99 -11.72
N GLU A 296 9.16 -12.23 -10.63
CA GLU A 296 10.05 -12.48 -9.51
C GLU A 296 9.26 -12.98 -8.30
N TRP A 297 9.74 -14.08 -7.71
CA TRP A 297 9.22 -14.72 -6.50
C TRP A 297 7.77 -15.25 -6.55
N TYR A 298 7.02 -15.12 -7.65
CA TYR A 298 5.73 -15.79 -7.78
C TYR A 298 5.91 -17.27 -8.15
N ARG A 299 5.44 -18.22 -7.32
CA ARG A 299 5.68 -19.64 -7.60
C ARG A 299 4.82 -20.13 -8.76
N LYS A 300 5.44 -20.86 -9.70
CA LYS A 300 4.78 -21.40 -10.89
C LYS A 300 3.55 -22.26 -10.56
N TYR A 301 3.61 -23.02 -9.47
CA TYR A 301 2.58 -23.98 -9.06
C TYR A 301 1.81 -23.53 -7.81
N PHE A 302 1.70 -22.22 -7.57
CA PHE A 302 0.89 -21.69 -6.47
C PHE A 302 -0.60 -22.07 -6.68
N PRO A 303 -1.30 -22.61 -5.66
CA PRO A 303 -2.60 -23.26 -5.88
C PRO A 303 -3.68 -22.40 -6.53
N ILE A 304 -3.70 -21.09 -6.28
CA ILE A 304 -4.71 -20.16 -6.84
C ILE A 304 -4.19 -19.29 -7.99
N LYS A 305 -2.99 -19.57 -8.54
CA LYS A 305 -2.43 -18.85 -9.69
C LYS A 305 -3.44 -18.75 -10.86
N PRO A 306 -3.54 -17.61 -11.57
CA PRO A 306 -2.80 -16.36 -11.39
C PRO A 306 -3.36 -15.38 -10.33
N LEU A 307 -4.38 -15.78 -9.56
CA LEU A 307 -4.98 -14.92 -8.52
C LEU A 307 -4.01 -14.73 -7.36
N SER A 308 -3.97 -13.50 -6.84
CA SER A 308 -3.36 -13.18 -5.55
C SER A 308 -4.33 -13.47 -4.41
N VAL A 309 -3.81 -13.68 -3.19
CA VAL A 309 -4.67 -13.83 -2.00
C VAL A 309 -5.50 -12.56 -1.74
N GLY A 310 -4.95 -11.38 -2.07
CA GLY A 310 -5.62 -10.10 -1.90
C GLY A 310 -6.94 -9.98 -2.66
N LEU A 311 -7.09 -10.66 -3.79
CA LEU A 311 -8.36 -10.69 -4.54
C LEU A 311 -9.48 -11.42 -3.79
N LEU A 312 -9.13 -12.32 -2.87
CA LEU A 312 -10.08 -13.13 -2.09
C LEU A 312 -10.52 -12.44 -0.78
N ILE A 313 -10.05 -11.23 -0.51
CA ILE A 313 -10.43 -10.45 0.69
C ILE A 313 -11.94 -10.28 0.84
N PRO A 314 -12.74 -9.99 -0.21
CA PRO A 314 -14.20 -9.87 -0.07
C PRO A 314 -14.82 -11.13 0.53
N PHE A 315 -14.40 -12.30 0.05
CA PHE A 315 -14.84 -13.59 0.58
C PHE A 315 -14.45 -13.76 2.04
N PHE A 316 -13.20 -13.45 2.42
CA PHE A 316 -12.76 -13.58 3.80
C PHE A 316 -13.50 -12.64 4.74
N LEU A 317 -13.76 -11.39 4.34
CA LEU A 317 -14.52 -10.43 5.14
C LEU A 317 -15.95 -10.90 5.38
N LYS A 318 -16.63 -11.37 4.33
CA LYS A 318 -17.96 -11.97 4.45
C LYS A 318 -17.96 -13.12 5.46
N THR A 319 -17.03 -14.07 5.31
CA THR A 319 -16.93 -15.21 6.23
C THR A 319 -16.65 -14.76 7.66
N ILE A 320 -15.74 -13.81 7.89
CA ILE A 320 -15.44 -13.30 9.24
C ILE A 320 -16.69 -12.70 9.89
N ASN A 321 -17.47 -11.93 9.12
CA ASN A 321 -18.68 -11.30 9.61
C ASN A 321 -19.79 -12.31 9.90
N GLU A 322 -20.08 -13.23 8.97
CA GLU A 322 -21.12 -14.26 9.12
C GLU A 322 -20.82 -15.25 10.25
N GLN A 323 -19.53 -15.51 10.52
CA GLN A 323 -19.11 -16.42 11.58
C GLN A 323 -18.80 -15.69 12.90
N HIS A 324 -19.07 -14.38 12.98
CA HIS A 324 -18.82 -13.53 14.16
C HIS A 324 -17.38 -13.63 14.70
N LEU A 325 -16.39 -13.62 13.80
CA LEU A 325 -14.96 -13.79 14.12
C LEU A 325 -14.22 -12.46 14.29
N ASN A 326 -14.93 -11.34 14.34
CA ASN A 326 -14.33 -10.02 14.55
C ASN A 326 -13.59 -9.95 15.90
N GLY A 327 -12.39 -9.35 15.90
CA GLY A 327 -11.54 -9.24 17.08
C GLY A 327 -10.78 -10.52 17.46
N LYS A 328 -10.81 -11.56 16.61
CA LYS A 328 -10.18 -12.85 16.89
C LYS A 328 -8.85 -13.03 16.15
N HIS A 329 -8.01 -13.91 16.68
CA HIS A 329 -6.85 -14.44 15.96
C HIS A 329 -7.23 -15.79 15.36
N ILE A 330 -7.32 -15.87 14.03
CA ILE A 330 -7.78 -17.05 13.31
C ILE A 330 -6.75 -17.53 12.29
N ARG A 331 -6.87 -18.81 11.91
CA ARG A 331 -6.12 -19.42 10.82
C ARG A 331 -7.12 -19.95 9.80
N MET A 332 -7.06 -19.42 8.58
CA MET A 332 -7.85 -19.88 7.45
C MET A 332 -7.01 -20.81 6.58
N THR A 333 -7.53 -22.01 6.32
CA THR A 333 -6.93 -23.01 5.44
C THR A 333 -7.83 -23.22 4.24
N LEU A 334 -7.39 -22.78 3.06
CA LEU A 334 -8.15 -22.95 1.83
C LEU A 334 -7.88 -24.33 1.23
N TYR A 335 -8.92 -25.00 0.75
CA TYR A 335 -8.82 -26.24 -0.01
C TYR A 335 -9.52 -26.06 -1.36
N PRO A 336 -8.89 -25.36 -2.33
CA PRO A 336 -9.50 -25.06 -3.63
C PRO A 336 -10.06 -26.30 -4.35
N GLU A 337 -9.36 -27.44 -4.23
CA GLU A 337 -9.76 -28.70 -4.88
C GLU A 337 -10.95 -29.40 -4.19
N LYS A 338 -11.23 -29.05 -2.93
CA LYS A 338 -12.35 -29.56 -2.15
C LYS A 338 -13.47 -28.52 -1.99
N GLU A 339 -13.32 -27.34 -2.61
CA GLU A 339 -14.30 -26.24 -2.57
C GLU A 339 -14.71 -25.86 -1.14
N ASN A 340 -13.77 -25.99 -0.19
CA ASN A 340 -14.01 -25.65 1.21
C ASN A 340 -12.84 -24.89 1.85
N MET A 341 -13.13 -24.28 2.98
CA MET A 341 -12.16 -23.61 3.83
C MET A 341 -12.38 -24.02 5.29
N THR A 342 -11.31 -24.34 6.00
CA THR A 342 -11.37 -24.51 7.46
C THR A 342 -10.83 -23.30 8.19
N ILE A 343 -11.47 -22.92 9.29
CA ILE A 343 -11.11 -21.79 10.14
C ILE A 343 -10.84 -22.33 11.54
N LYS A 344 -9.61 -22.17 12.01
CA LYS A 344 -9.24 -22.49 13.40
C LYS A 344 -9.10 -21.20 14.20
N ILE A 345 -9.83 -21.09 15.31
CA ILE A 345 -9.75 -19.95 16.22
C ILE A 345 -8.65 -20.21 17.24
N LYS A 346 -7.67 -19.31 17.31
CA LYS A 346 -6.62 -19.35 18.33
C LYS A 346 -7.11 -18.62 19.57
N ASP A 347 -7.92 -19.28 20.36
CA ASP A 347 -8.15 -18.84 21.73
C ASP A 347 -6.88 -19.13 22.54
N GLY A 348 -6.46 -18.21 23.41
CA GLY A 348 -5.15 -18.24 24.08
C GLY A 348 -4.78 -19.56 24.77
N GLU A 349 -3.51 -19.67 25.16
CA GLU A 349 -2.86 -20.89 25.67
C GLU A 349 -3.77 -21.76 26.56
N GLY A 350 -4.07 -22.98 26.08
CA GLY A 350 -4.75 -24.02 26.86
C GLY A 350 -6.21 -24.33 26.49
N LYS A 351 -6.88 -23.55 25.63
CA LYS A 351 -8.25 -23.87 25.17
C LYS A 351 -8.24 -24.73 23.90
N LYS A 352 -9.20 -25.66 23.79
CA LYS A 352 -9.42 -26.44 22.55
C LYS A 352 -9.68 -25.47 21.40
N GLU A 353 -8.88 -25.56 20.34
CA GLU A 353 -9.10 -24.78 19.12
C GLU A 353 -10.49 -25.12 18.54
N LYS A 354 -11.38 -24.13 18.43
CA LYS A 354 -12.63 -24.29 17.69
C LYS A 354 -12.30 -24.30 16.20
N GLU A 355 -12.76 -25.34 15.50
CA GLU A 355 -12.62 -25.47 14.04
C GLU A 355 -13.99 -25.35 13.38
N LEU A 356 -14.07 -24.50 12.36
CA LEU A 356 -15.25 -24.31 11.52
C LEU A 356 -14.90 -24.74 10.09
N SER A 357 -15.83 -25.39 9.40
CA SER A 357 -15.72 -25.68 7.96
C SER A 357 -16.78 -24.86 7.25
N VAL A 358 -16.37 -24.08 6.25
CA VAL A 358 -17.27 -23.25 5.44
C VAL A 358 -17.05 -23.55 3.95
N PRO A 359 -18.09 -23.40 3.10
CA PRO A 359 -17.92 -23.46 1.67
C PRO A 359 -16.90 -22.42 1.19
N PHE A 360 -16.06 -22.80 0.24
CA PHE A 360 -15.19 -21.89 -0.51
C PHE A 360 -15.73 -21.77 -1.94
N PHE A 361 -15.09 -20.95 -2.77
CA PHE A 361 -15.42 -20.91 -4.19
C PHE A 361 -15.36 -22.29 -4.82
N THR A 362 -16.35 -22.56 -5.66
CA THR A 362 -16.37 -23.71 -6.54
C THR A 362 -15.18 -23.64 -7.51
N LYS A 363 -14.79 -24.80 -8.05
CA LYS A 363 -13.78 -24.89 -9.11
C LYS A 363 -14.18 -24.09 -10.33
N GLN A 364 -15.48 -24.02 -10.64
CA GLN A 364 -16.00 -23.24 -11.75
C GLN A 364 -15.79 -21.74 -11.53
N GLU A 365 -16.16 -21.21 -10.36
CA GLU A 365 -15.94 -19.80 -10.01
C GLU A 365 -14.46 -19.44 -10.01
N LEU A 366 -13.60 -20.26 -9.38
CA LEU A 366 -12.16 -20.04 -9.40
C LEU A 366 -11.60 -20.07 -10.83
N THR A 367 -12.08 -20.97 -11.68
CA THR A 367 -11.66 -21.05 -13.08
C THR A 367 -12.12 -19.82 -13.86
N HIS A 368 -13.33 -19.34 -13.60
CA HIS A 368 -13.86 -18.12 -14.19
C HIS A 368 -12.99 -16.90 -13.83
N PHE A 369 -12.75 -16.65 -12.54
CA PHE A 369 -11.90 -15.53 -12.10
C PHE A 369 -10.46 -15.63 -12.64
N ARG A 370 -9.90 -16.85 -12.72
CA ARG A 370 -8.57 -17.06 -13.31
C ARG A 370 -8.57 -16.71 -14.80
N LYS A 371 -9.61 -17.12 -15.55
CA LYS A 371 -9.73 -16.84 -16.98
C LYS A 371 -9.85 -15.34 -17.23
N GLU A 372 -10.73 -14.68 -16.50
CA GLU A 372 -10.90 -13.22 -16.58
C GLU A 372 -9.59 -12.48 -16.28
N LEU A 373 -8.91 -12.81 -15.17
CA LEU A 373 -7.63 -12.19 -14.86
C LEU A 373 -6.59 -12.40 -15.98
N GLN A 374 -6.63 -13.58 -16.61
CA GLN A 374 -5.68 -13.96 -17.64
C GLN A 374 -5.81 -13.13 -18.92
N GLU A 375 -6.98 -12.52 -19.18
CA GLU A 375 -7.23 -11.59 -20.29
C GLU A 375 -6.45 -10.27 -20.12
N PHE A 376 -6.13 -9.89 -18.88
CA PHE A 376 -5.35 -8.69 -18.57
C PHE A 376 -3.83 -8.93 -18.56
N LYS A 377 -3.36 -10.16 -18.76
CA LYS A 377 -1.93 -10.47 -18.70
C LYS A 377 -1.18 -9.74 -19.85
N PRO A 378 -0.13 -8.97 -19.56
CA PRO A 378 0.65 -8.34 -20.62
C PRO A 378 1.53 -9.35 -21.37
N ASP A 379 1.68 -9.16 -22.69
CA ASP A 379 2.39 -10.10 -23.58
C ASP A 379 3.85 -10.37 -23.17
N ASN A 380 4.55 -9.35 -22.64
CA ASN A 380 6.01 -9.37 -22.47
C ASN A 380 6.47 -9.43 -20.99
N VAL A 381 5.65 -9.95 -20.08
CA VAL A 381 6.08 -10.11 -18.67
C VAL A 381 6.96 -11.34 -18.51
N THR A 382 8.28 -11.16 -18.67
CA THR A 382 9.30 -12.19 -18.43
C THR A 382 10.30 -11.77 -17.35
N TYR A 383 10.95 -12.75 -16.71
CA TYR A 383 12.02 -12.48 -15.74
C TYR A 383 13.23 -11.76 -16.36
N LYS A 384 13.57 -12.08 -17.62
CA LYS A 384 14.63 -11.39 -18.37
C LYS A 384 14.29 -9.92 -18.59
N GLU A 385 13.07 -9.62 -19.03
CA GLU A 385 12.63 -8.24 -19.27
C GLU A 385 12.61 -7.44 -17.96
N TYR A 386 12.07 -8.04 -16.90
CA TYR A 386 12.08 -7.45 -15.55
C TYR A 386 13.49 -7.04 -15.12
N ARG A 387 14.46 -7.97 -15.16
CA ARG A 387 15.85 -7.70 -14.75
C ARG A 387 16.52 -6.66 -15.64
N THR A 388 16.21 -6.67 -16.94
CA THR A 388 16.74 -5.70 -17.91
C THR A 388 16.26 -4.28 -17.60
N ARG A 389 14.95 -4.10 -17.40
CA ARG A 389 14.36 -2.80 -17.02
C ARG A 389 14.86 -2.31 -15.67
N MET A 390 14.90 -3.21 -14.67
CA MET A 390 15.47 -2.91 -13.35
C MET A 390 16.90 -2.36 -13.47
N LYS A 391 17.77 -3.05 -14.21
CA LYS A 391 19.16 -2.64 -14.42
C LYS A 391 19.26 -1.32 -15.17
N LYS A 392 18.41 -1.10 -16.18
CA LYS A 392 18.32 0.16 -16.93
C LYS A 392 18.01 1.33 -15.99
N HIS A 393 16.94 1.24 -15.21
CA HIS A 393 16.52 2.29 -14.27
C HIS A 393 17.56 2.56 -13.19
N TRP A 394 18.22 1.51 -12.68
CA TRP A 394 19.32 1.66 -11.73
C TRP A 394 20.51 2.42 -12.33
N ASN A 395 20.90 2.11 -13.58
CA ASN A 395 21.97 2.82 -14.27
C ASN A 395 21.61 4.29 -14.54
N GLU A 396 20.36 4.55 -14.94
CA GLU A 396 19.84 5.91 -15.15
C GLU A 396 19.85 6.73 -13.84
N ALA A 397 19.38 6.12 -12.74
CA ALA A 397 19.46 6.72 -11.41
C ALA A 397 20.91 7.04 -11.01
N LYS A 398 21.83 6.09 -11.18
CA LYS A 398 23.26 6.29 -10.89
C LYS A 398 23.88 7.43 -11.69
N LYS A 399 23.54 7.55 -12.98
CA LYS A 399 23.96 8.66 -13.84
C LYS A 399 23.38 9.99 -13.35
N SER A 400 22.08 10.04 -13.08
CA SER A 400 21.38 11.24 -12.60
C SER A 400 21.98 11.78 -11.29
N ILE A 401 22.25 10.91 -10.32
CA ILE A 401 22.88 11.31 -9.05
C ILE A 401 24.30 11.83 -9.28
N ARG A 402 25.10 11.15 -10.11
CA ARG A 402 26.47 11.61 -10.45
C ARG A 402 26.47 13.00 -11.07
N ASP A 403 25.55 13.25 -12.00
CA ASP A 403 25.45 14.54 -12.70
C ASP A 403 24.97 15.65 -11.74
N SER A 404 24.05 15.33 -10.82
CA SER A 404 23.61 16.24 -9.73
C SER A 404 24.77 16.64 -8.82
N VAL A 405 25.61 15.69 -8.41
CA VAL A 405 26.80 15.95 -7.58
C VAL A 405 27.79 16.87 -8.31
N LYS A 406 28.14 16.56 -9.57
CA LYS A 406 29.01 17.42 -10.40
C LYS A 406 28.47 18.84 -10.53
N ARG A 407 27.16 19.00 -10.72
CA ARG A 407 26.51 20.32 -10.79
C ARG A 407 26.63 21.10 -9.49
N ARG A 408 26.41 20.46 -8.33
CA ARG A 408 26.57 21.09 -7.00
C ARG A 408 28.00 21.54 -6.76
N GLU A 409 28.98 20.72 -7.15
CA GLU A 409 30.40 21.08 -7.06
C GLU A 409 30.73 22.28 -7.93
N LYS A 410 30.23 22.33 -9.17
CA LYS A 410 30.41 23.49 -10.08
C LYS A 410 29.82 24.76 -9.46
N ILE A 411 28.59 24.70 -8.93
CA ILE A 411 27.94 25.83 -8.24
C ILE A 411 28.75 26.26 -7.00
N ARG A 412 29.27 25.30 -6.22
CA ARG A 412 30.09 25.60 -5.04
C ARG A 412 31.40 26.29 -5.42
N LYS A 413 32.06 25.87 -6.51
CA LYS A 413 33.27 26.52 -7.04
C LYS A 413 32.98 27.95 -7.51
N GLN A 414 31.89 28.16 -8.26
CA GLN A 414 31.46 29.49 -8.72
C GLN A 414 31.14 30.43 -7.55
N LYS A 415 30.40 29.95 -6.54
CA LYS A 415 30.10 30.74 -5.32
C LYS A 415 31.38 31.12 -4.55
N LYS A 416 32.38 30.25 -4.50
CA LYS A 416 33.68 30.56 -3.87
C LYS A 416 34.43 31.63 -4.65
N GLN A 417 34.45 31.56 -5.99
CA GLN A 417 35.07 32.57 -6.86
C GLN A 417 34.41 33.94 -6.70
N LEU A 418 33.07 34.00 -6.70
CA LEU A 418 32.32 35.24 -6.50
C LEU A 418 32.56 35.88 -5.10
N LYS A 419 32.63 35.06 -4.05
CA LYS A 419 32.98 35.55 -2.70
C LYS A 419 34.41 36.10 -2.63
N GLY A 420 35.37 35.45 -3.30
CA GLY A 420 36.73 35.96 -3.40
C GLY A 420 36.80 37.32 -4.10
N GLN A 421 36.05 37.48 -5.21
CA GLN A 421 35.97 38.75 -5.93
C GLN A 421 35.28 39.87 -5.12
N GLN A 422 34.22 39.55 -4.36
CA GLN A 422 33.59 40.53 -3.47
C GLN A 422 34.52 41.00 -2.34
N VAL A 423 35.34 40.12 -1.76
CA VAL A 423 36.32 40.51 -0.72
C VAL A 423 37.41 41.43 -1.30
N CYS A 424 37.91 41.16 -2.52
CA CYS A 424 38.88 42.05 -3.17
C CYS A 424 38.28 43.41 -3.57
N ASN A 425 36.99 43.50 -3.87
CA ASN A 425 36.35 44.77 -4.21
C ASN A 425 36.02 45.64 -2.99
N VAL A 426 35.84 45.04 -1.79
CA VAL A 426 35.65 45.81 -0.55
C VAL A 426 36.97 46.41 -0.04
N SER A 427 38.13 45.83 -0.37
CA SER A 427 39.44 46.42 -0.02
C SER A 427 39.86 47.60 -0.92
N LEU A 428 39.12 47.89 -1.99
CA LEU A 428 39.36 49.04 -2.87
C LEU A 428 38.52 50.28 -2.52
N PHE A 429 37.58 50.15 -1.58
CA PHE A 429 36.93 51.28 -0.93
C PHE A 429 37.49 51.43 0.48
N ALA A 430 38.76 51.84 0.58
CA ALA A 430 39.21 52.50 1.80
C ALA A 430 38.27 53.68 2.07
N PRO A 431 37.83 53.91 3.33
CA PRO A 431 37.07 55.10 3.64
C PRO A 431 37.93 56.30 3.22
N VAL A 432 37.41 57.10 2.29
CA VAL A 432 37.91 58.46 2.10
C VAL A 432 37.77 59.11 3.47
N VAL A 433 38.90 59.28 4.14
CA VAL A 433 39.01 60.08 5.36
C VAL A 433 38.50 61.46 4.97
N THR A 434 37.24 61.74 5.31
CA THR A 434 36.74 63.09 5.29
C THR A 434 37.50 63.81 6.38
N GLU A 435 38.37 64.72 5.97
CA GLU A 435 39.06 65.64 6.87
C GLU A 435 38.02 66.25 7.82
N SER A 436 38.16 65.93 9.09
CA SER A 436 37.50 66.65 10.17
C SER A 436 37.96 68.11 10.09
N ARG A 437 37.13 68.97 9.51
CA ARG A 437 37.21 70.41 9.75
C ARG A 437 37.13 70.61 11.27
N LYS A 438 38.26 71.02 11.85
CA LYS A 438 38.32 71.56 13.20
C LYS A 438 37.37 72.76 13.26
N VAL A 439 36.28 72.61 14.01
CA VAL A 439 35.49 73.74 14.49
C VAL A 439 36.37 74.47 15.52
N PRO A 440 36.62 75.78 15.37
CA PRO A 440 37.38 76.54 16.36
C PRO A 440 36.60 76.63 17.67
N LEU A 441 37.30 76.35 18.78
CA LEU A 441 36.86 76.69 20.12
C LEU A 441 36.84 78.21 20.26
N ILE A 442 35.64 78.80 20.34
CA ILE A 442 35.42 80.16 20.81
C ILE A 442 35.15 80.09 22.32
N LYS A 443 36.06 80.61 23.13
CA LYS A 443 35.76 81.36 24.36
C LYS A 443 36.90 82.37 24.60
N SER A 444 36.50 83.63 24.81
CA SER A 444 37.25 84.88 25.01
C SER A 444 38.13 85.34 23.86
#